data_AF-A0A4Q1KQL4-F1
#
_entry.id   AF-A0A4Q1KQL4-F1
#
_cell.length_a   1.000
_cell.length_b   1.000
_cell.length_c   1.000
_cell.angle_alpha   90.00
_cell.angle_beta   90.00
_cell.angle_gamma   90.00
#
_symmetry.space_group_name_H-M   'P 1'
#
loop_
_entity.id
_entity.type
_entity.pdbx_description
1 polymer ?
#
loop_
_entity_poly.entity_id
_entity_poly.type
_entity_poly.pdbx_seq_one_letter_code
_entity_poly.pdbx_strand_id
1 'polypeptide(L)'
;MKKNYKLVLPLTGLFFIVIGILAYGVYFDIDRIILITRLIGLSLIFLIYYLSSFKKNKLYLVSLLFSLLSILFLFLKSDVGILFATLFFLIFEILTIIIVLKNSKKISFIPVTLGFLPFLSICFYLIFLTYASLGINYLPSILNAFIISFLGGLAVSNFVLEEDNMKNSWLLISTLLFTLLIFIFMIEKYYLYVQVFKPIRTFCFFGGHYLFMRYILLSEHQTIIDLPCEMTEESVSK
;
A
#
# COMPACT_ATOMS: atom_id res chain seq x y z
N MET A 1 9.42 -19.31 13.41
CA MET A 1 10.24 -18.06 13.43
C MET A 1 11.77 -18.24 13.20
N LYS A 2 12.38 -19.43 13.28
CA LYS A 2 13.84 -19.52 13.54
C LYS A 2 14.83 -19.43 12.36
N LYS A 3 14.45 -19.66 11.09
CA LYS A 3 15.48 -19.88 10.04
C LYS A 3 16.01 -18.62 9.32
N ASN A 4 15.22 -17.54 9.19
CA ASN A 4 15.63 -16.34 8.40
C ASN A 4 15.59 -14.99 9.15
N TYR A 5 15.22 -14.95 10.44
CA TYR A 5 15.04 -13.67 11.16
C TYR A 5 16.33 -12.81 11.20
N LYS A 6 17.50 -13.46 11.24
CA LYS A 6 18.81 -12.80 11.22
C LYS A 6 19.07 -12.00 9.94
N LEU A 7 18.44 -12.40 8.82
CA LEU A 7 18.57 -11.70 7.53
C LEU A 7 17.48 -10.64 7.36
N VAL A 8 16.25 -10.91 7.82
CA VAL A 8 15.12 -9.96 7.67
C VAL A 8 15.35 -8.64 8.41
N LEU A 9 15.97 -8.69 9.60
CA LEU A 9 16.25 -7.49 10.39
C LEU A 9 17.22 -6.50 9.69
N PRO A 10 18.41 -6.90 9.23
CA PRO A 10 19.30 -5.98 8.51
C PRO A 10 18.71 -5.52 7.17
N LEU A 11 17.94 -6.36 6.48
CA LEU A 11 17.21 -5.96 5.27
C LEU A 11 16.17 -4.85 5.55
N THR A 12 15.47 -4.95 6.69
CA THR A 12 14.54 -3.90 7.12
C THR A 12 15.27 -2.61 7.48
N GLY A 13 16.42 -2.70 8.15
CA GLY A 13 17.28 -1.54 8.41
C GLY A 13 17.75 -0.86 7.11
N LEU A 14 18.23 -1.66 6.15
CA LEU A 14 18.64 -1.18 4.82
C LEU A 14 17.49 -0.49 4.09
N PHE A 15 16.27 -1.03 4.17
CA PHE A 15 15.08 -0.43 3.58
C PHE A 15 14.84 1.00 4.08
N PHE A 16 14.89 1.23 5.40
CA PHE A 16 14.72 2.58 5.95
C PHE A 16 15.86 3.52 5.56
N ILE A 17 17.10 3.02 5.46
CA ILE A 17 18.23 3.82 4.96
C ILE A 17 18.00 4.24 3.50
N VAL A 18 17.56 3.31 2.64
CA VAL A 18 17.25 3.61 1.23
C VAL A 18 16.14 4.64 1.12
N ILE A 19 15.11 4.58 1.96
CA ILE A 19 14.05 5.60 1.99
C ILE A 19 14.60 6.96 2.43
N GLY A 20 15.49 7.00 3.42
CA GLY A 20 16.14 8.24 3.84
C GLY A 20 16.94 8.90 2.71
N ILE A 21 17.73 8.10 1.99
CA ILE A 21 18.48 8.56 0.80
C ILE A 21 17.52 9.01 -0.30
N LEU A 22 16.43 8.28 -0.52
CA LEU A 22 15.42 8.66 -1.50
C LEU A 22 14.74 9.98 -1.13
N ALA A 23 14.37 10.17 0.14
CA ALA A 23 13.76 11.41 0.61
C ALA A 23 14.69 12.60 0.38
N TYR A 24 15.98 12.44 0.65
CA TYR A 24 17.01 13.43 0.31
C TYR A 24 17.08 13.68 -1.20
N GLY A 25 17.20 12.62 -2.01
CA GLY A 25 17.29 12.74 -3.47
C GLY A 25 16.06 13.39 -4.09
N VAL A 26 14.87 13.12 -3.55
CA VAL A 26 13.60 13.72 -3.97
C VAL A 26 13.49 15.20 -3.55
N TYR A 27 14.05 15.57 -2.38
CA TYR A 27 14.08 16.97 -1.95
C TYR A 27 14.98 17.82 -2.85
N PHE A 28 16.14 17.31 -3.24
CA PHE A 28 17.11 18.02 -4.12
C PHE A 28 16.92 17.74 -5.62
N ASP A 29 15.86 17.05 -6.02
CA ASP A 29 15.54 16.72 -7.42
C ASP A 29 16.67 15.98 -8.19
N ILE A 30 17.36 15.06 -7.52
CA ILE A 30 18.46 14.28 -8.11
C ILE A 30 17.89 13.03 -8.82
N ASP A 31 17.48 13.19 -10.08
CA ASP A 31 16.74 12.19 -10.86
C ASP A 31 17.33 10.76 -10.85
N ARG A 32 18.66 10.63 -10.96
CA ARG A 32 19.33 9.31 -10.93
C ARG A 32 19.15 8.61 -9.58
N ILE A 33 19.29 9.34 -8.48
CA ILE A 33 19.09 8.81 -7.12
C ILE A 33 17.62 8.43 -6.96
N ILE A 34 16.70 9.30 -7.39
CA ILE A 34 15.25 9.08 -7.26
C ILE A 34 14.83 7.77 -7.92
N LEU A 35 15.20 7.54 -9.18
CA LEU A 35 14.78 6.34 -9.89
C LEU A 35 15.37 5.08 -9.25
N ILE A 36 16.68 5.04 -9.03
CA ILE A 36 17.38 3.87 -8.50
C ILE A 36 16.85 3.50 -7.11
N THR A 37 16.73 4.48 -6.22
CA THR A 37 16.31 4.22 -4.84
C THR A 37 14.82 3.88 -4.74
N ARG A 38 13.95 4.41 -5.60
CA ARG A 38 12.54 3.96 -5.67
C ARG A 38 12.42 2.49 -6.06
N LEU A 39 13.18 2.06 -7.07
CA LEU A 39 13.20 0.67 -7.52
C LEU A 39 13.74 -0.25 -6.42
N ILE A 40 14.90 0.10 -5.84
CA ILE A 40 15.49 -0.66 -4.73
C ILE A 40 14.54 -0.73 -3.54
N GLY A 41 13.89 0.36 -3.16
CA GLY A 41 12.95 0.39 -2.04
C GLY A 41 11.80 -0.61 -2.19
N LEU A 42 11.20 -0.68 -3.38
CA LEU A 42 10.09 -1.61 -3.63
C LEU A 42 10.58 -3.06 -3.77
N SER A 43 11.73 -3.27 -4.41
CA SER A 43 12.39 -4.57 -4.48
C SER A 43 12.79 -5.10 -3.10
N LEU A 44 13.18 -4.23 -2.16
CA LEU A 44 13.44 -4.61 -0.77
C LEU A 44 12.16 -5.05 -0.06
N ILE A 45 11.03 -4.38 -0.25
CA ILE A 45 9.73 -4.84 0.30
C ILE A 45 9.39 -6.22 -0.25
N PHE A 46 9.53 -6.42 -1.56
CA PHE A 46 9.33 -7.72 -2.18
C PHE A 46 10.22 -8.80 -1.55
N LEU A 47 11.52 -8.52 -1.38
CA LEU A 47 12.48 -9.46 -0.83
C LEU A 47 12.22 -9.77 0.65
N ILE A 48 11.93 -8.74 1.46
CA ILE A 48 11.58 -8.88 2.88
C ILE A 48 10.33 -9.76 3.00
N TYR A 49 9.29 -9.50 2.21
CA TYR A 49 8.09 -10.32 2.20
C TYR A 49 8.39 -11.76 1.78
N TYR A 50 9.13 -11.96 0.69
CA TYR A 50 9.45 -13.28 0.15
C TYR A 50 10.22 -14.16 1.15
N LEU A 51 11.14 -13.56 1.91
CA LEU A 51 11.93 -14.25 2.93
C LEU A 51 11.17 -14.49 4.25
N SER A 52 10.18 -13.65 4.55
CA SER A 52 9.42 -13.68 5.81
C SER A 52 8.12 -14.49 5.72
N SER A 53 7.52 -14.56 4.53
CA SER A 53 6.24 -15.23 4.31
C SER A 53 6.35 -16.74 4.42
N PHE A 54 5.44 -17.34 5.19
CA PHE A 54 5.31 -18.79 5.31
C PHE A 54 4.53 -19.36 4.12
N LYS A 55 3.48 -18.65 3.70
CA LYS A 55 2.63 -19.01 2.56
C LYS A 55 2.55 -17.82 1.61
N LYS A 56 3.37 -17.85 0.55
CA LYS A 56 3.48 -16.75 -0.41
C LYS A 56 2.12 -16.43 -1.04
N ASN A 57 1.61 -15.25 -0.75
CA ASN A 57 0.43 -14.70 -1.41
C ASN A 57 0.80 -14.19 -2.79
N LYS A 58 0.53 -15.00 -3.82
CA LYS A 58 0.80 -14.66 -5.22
C LYS A 58 0.13 -13.34 -5.65
N LEU A 59 -1.08 -13.06 -5.15
CA LEU A 59 -1.79 -11.81 -5.48
C LEU A 59 -1.04 -10.59 -4.95
N TYR A 60 -0.44 -10.69 -3.76
CA TYR A 60 0.36 -9.60 -3.22
C TYR A 60 1.63 -9.37 -4.04
N LEU A 61 2.35 -10.42 -4.41
CA LEU A 61 3.53 -10.30 -5.28
C LEU A 61 3.18 -9.64 -6.62
N VAL A 62 2.06 -10.03 -7.23
CA VAL A 62 1.56 -9.40 -8.47
C VAL A 62 1.19 -7.93 -8.23
N SER A 63 0.57 -7.60 -7.09
CA SER A 63 0.24 -6.21 -6.74
C SER A 63 1.50 -5.33 -6.62
N LEU A 64 2.60 -5.86 -6.07
CA LEU A 64 3.87 -5.15 -5.98
C LEU A 64 4.46 -4.89 -7.37
N LEU A 65 4.29 -5.79 -8.33
CA LEU A 65 4.72 -5.54 -9.72
C LEU A 65 3.95 -4.38 -10.35
N PHE A 66 2.63 -4.28 -10.11
CA PHE A 66 1.84 -3.14 -10.57
C PHE A 66 2.24 -1.82 -9.90
N SER A 67 2.57 -1.84 -8.61
CA SER A 67 3.14 -0.67 -7.92
C SER A 67 4.50 -0.28 -8.51
N LEU A 68 5.34 -1.25 -8.89
CA LEU A 68 6.61 -0.99 -9.57
C LEU A 68 6.41 -0.33 -10.95
N LEU A 69 5.46 -0.83 -11.74
CA LEU A 69 5.10 -0.23 -13.02
C LEU A 69 4.63 1.21 -12.82
N SER A 70 3.79 1.47 -11.81
CA SER A 70 3.35 2.82 -11.47
C SER A 70 4.53 3.78 -11.24
N ILE A 71 5.54 3.37 -10.45
CA ILE A 71 6.76 4.15 -10.22
C ILE A 71 7.50 4.48 -11.53
N LEU A 72 7.62 3.49 -12.43
CA LEU A 72 8.33 3.66 -13.69
C LEU A 72 7.62 4.67 -14.60
N PHE A 73 6.30 4.58 -14.73
CA PHE A 73 5.53 5.52 -15.53
C PHE A 73 5.50 6.92 -14.90
N LEU A 74 5.48 7.03 -13.57
CA LEU A 74 5.53 8.32 -12.87
C LEU A 74 6.85 9.06 -13.13
N PHE A 75 7.95 8.33 -13.35
CA PHE A 75 9.25 8.92 -13.65
C PHE A 75 9.30 9.62 -15.02
N LEU A 76 8.38 9.30 -15.95
CA LEU A 76 8.33 9.95 -17.27
C LEU A 76 7.93 11.44 -17.19
N LYS A 77 7.34 11.90 -16.08
CA LYS A 77 6.94 13.30 -15.81
C LYS A 77 5.99 13.94 -16.83
N SER A 78 5.46 13.18 -17.79
CA SER A 78 4.46 13.62 -18.77
C SER A 78 3.03 13.33 -18.28
N ASP A 79 2.03 14.04 -18.81
CA ASP A 79 0.63 13.81 -18.43
C ASP A 79 0.16 12.40 -18.78
N VAL A 80 0.61 11.86 -19.91
CA VAL A 80 0.37 10.46 -20.29
C VAL A 80 1.09 9.48 -19.35
N GLY A 81 2.31 9.81 -18.91
CA GLY A 81 3.03 9.03 -17.91
C GLY A 81 2.29 9.00 -16.57
N ILE A 82 1.76 10.15 -16.13
CA ILE A 82 0.95 10.23 -14.91
C ILE A 82 -0.34 9.42 -15.05
N LEU A 83 -1.00 9.48 -16.21
CA LEU A 83 -2.18 8.66 -16.49
C LEU A 83 -1.88 7.17 -16.30
N PHE A 84 -0.84 6.64 -16.95
CA PHE A 84 -0.45 5.24 -16.80
C PHE A 84 -0.01 4.89 -15.38
N ALA A 85 0.75 5.78 -14.73
CA ALA A 85 1.14 5.58 -13.34
C ALA A 85 -0.07 5.44 -12.41
N THR A 86 -1.06 6.30 -12.61
CA THR A 86 -2.32 6.33 -11.87
C THR A 86 -3.13 5.06 -12.11
N LEU A 87 -3.23 4.59 -13.36
CA LEU A 87 -3.93 3.35 -13.73
C LEU A 87 -3.25 2.10 -13.15
N PHE A 88 -1.92 2.01 -13.21
CA PHE A 88 -1.21 0.87 -12.61
C PHE A 88 -1.31 0.88 -11.08
N PHE A 89 -1.30 2.06 -10.46
CA PHE A 89 -1.53 2.17 -9.02
C PHE A 89 -2.96 1.75 -8.64
N LEU A 90 -3.96 2.12 -9.44
CA LEU A 90 -5.34 1.69 -9.29
C LEU A 90 -5.46 0.16 -9.29
N ILE A 91 -4.77 -0.52 -10.22
CA ILE A 91 -4.73 -1.99 -10.26
C ILE A 91 -4.11 -2.56 -8.98
N PHE A 92 -3.03 -1.95 -8.47
CA PHE A 92 -2.44 -2.31 -7.18
C PHE A 92 -3.47 -2.20 -6.04
N GLU A 93 -4.25 -1.12 -6.00
CA GLU A 93 -5.28 -0.91 -4.96
C GLU A 93 -6.42 -1.94 -5.07
N ILE A 94 -6.90 -2.24 -6.28
CA ILE A 94 -7.91 -3.30 -6.51
C ILE A 94 -7.41 -4.65 -6.00
N LEU A 95 -6.17 -5.03 -6.33
CA LEU A 95 -5.58 -6.28 -5.85
C LEU A 95 -5.44 -6.29 -4.32
N THR A 96 -5.08 -5.16 -3.74
CA THR A 96 -5.00 -4.96 -2.29
C THR A 96 -6.37 -5.14 -1.63
N ILE A 97 -7.44 -4.57 -2.20
CA ILE A 97 -8.81 -4.79 -1.73
C ILE A 97 -9.17 -6.26 -1.79
N ILE A 98 -8.88 -6.96 -2.89
CA ILE A 98 -9.16 -8.40 -3.02
C ILE A 98 -8.41 -9.20 -1.94
N ILE A 99 -7.16 -8.84 -1.63
CA ILE A 99 -6.38 -9.47 -0.55
C ILE A 99 -7.04 -9.22 0.81
N VAL A 100 -7.45 -7.98 1.08
CA VAL A 100 -8.11 -7.62 2.35
C VAL A 100 -9.41 -8.40 2.51
N LEU A 101 -10.27 -8.42 1.49
CA LEU A 101 -11.54 -9.16 1.51
C LEU A 101 -11.34 -10.65 1.79
N LYS A 102 -10.30 -11.27 1.22
CA LYS A 102 -9.98 -12.69 1.46
C LYS A 102 -9.45 -12.98 2.86
N ASN A 103 -8.82 -11.99 3.49
CA ASN A 103 -8.18 -12.15 4.80
C ASN A 103 -9.02 -11.62 5.97
N SER A 104 -10.16 -10.97 5.67
CA SER A 104 -11.10 -10.46 6.66
C SER A 104 -12.04 -11.58 7.12
N LYS A 105 -12.20 -11.78 8.42
CA LYS A 105 -13.12 -12.79 8.99
C LYS A 105 -14.56 -12.28 9.04
N LYS A 106 -14.74 -10.99 9.33
CA LYS A 106 -16.05 -10.35 9.47
C LYS A 106 -16.10 -9.08 8.65
N ILE A 107 -16.93 -9.08 7.60
CA ILE A 107 -17.23 -7.88 6.82
C ILE A 107 -18.71 -7.58 7.00
N SER A 108 -19.01 -6.37 7.46
CA SER A 108 -20.39 -5.87 7.53
C SER A 108 -20.52 -4.63 6.65
N PHE A 109 -21.62 -4.55 5.90
CA PHE A 109 -21.88 -3.44 4.99
C PHE A 109 -21.97 -2.08 5.71
N ILE A 110 -22.52 -2.06 6.93
CA ILE A 110 -22.75 -0.81 7.66
C ILE A 110 -21.42 -0.16 8.08
N PRO A 111 -20.49 -0.85 8.78
CA PRO A 111 -19.20 -0.26 9.14
C PRO A 111 -18.33 0.10 7.94
N VAL A 112 -18.39 -0.70 6.86
CA VAL A 112 -17.67 -0.37 5.61
C VAL A 112 -18.18 0.93 5.01
N THR A 113 -19.51 1.11 4.93
CA THR A 113 -20.11 2.33 4.37
C THR A 113 -19.82 3.56 5.24
N LEU A 114 -19.90 3.42 6.56
CA LEU A 114 -19.57 4.50 7.50
C LEU A 114 -18.08 4.89 7.40
N GLY A 115 -17.19 3.91 7.27
CA GLY A 115 -15.76 4.16 7.08
C GLY A 115 -15.42 4.71 5.70
N PHE A 116 -16.15 4.33 4.65
CA PHE A 116 -15.94 4.78 3.28
C PHE A 116 -16.18 6.28 3.09
N LEU A 117 -17.27 6.78 3.70
CA LEU A 117 -17.77 8.14 3.49
C LEU A 117 -16.77 9.27 3.83
N PRO A 118 -16.04 9.25 4.98
CA PRO A 118 -15.07 10.30 5.29
C PRO A 118 -13.88 10.31 4.32
N PHE A 119 -13.38 9.13 3.90
CA PHE A 119 -12.30 9.05 2.90
C PHE A 119 -12.78 9.61 1.56
N LEU A 120 -13.98 9.23 1.12
CA LEU A 120 -14.54 9.69 -0.15
C LEU A 120 -14.72 11.20 -0.15
N SER A 121 -15.24 11.76 0.94
CA SER A 121 -15.46 13.20 1.09
C SER A 121 -14.16 13.99 0.94
N ILE A 122 -13.09 13.55 1.60
CA ILE A 122 -11.76 14.19 1.51
C ILE A 122 -11.23 14.12 0.07
N CYS A 123 -11.30 12.95 -0.56
CA CYS A 123 -10.80 12.78 -1.92
C CYS A 123 -11.61 13.59 -2.95
N PHE A 124 -12.93 13.65 -2.83
CA PHE A 124 -13.78 14.43 -3.74
C PHE A 124 -13.59 15.92 -3.56
N TYR A 125 -13.45 16.40 -2.32
CA TYR A 125 -13.09 17.79 -2.07
C TYR A 125 -11.78 18.17 -2.77
N LEU A 126 -10.79 17.27 -2.73
CA LEU A 126 -9.51 17.50 -3.37
C LEU A 126 -9.59 17.50 -4.91
N ILE A 127 -10.37 16.59 -5.49
CA ILE A 127 -10.64 16.60 -6.94
C ILE A 127 -11.35 17.89 -7.33
N PHE A 128 -12.34 18.33 -6.55
CA PHE A 128 -13.01 19.61 -6.77
C PHE A 128 -12.04 20.79 -6.70
N LEU A 129 -11.05 20.77 -5.81
CA LEU A 129 -10.05 21.83 -5.74
C LEU A 129 -9.10 21.85 -6.96
N THR A 130 -8.88 20.70 -7.60
CA THR A 130 -7.86 20.50 -8.64
C THR A 130 -8.43 20.26 -10.05
N TYR A 131 -9.76 20.25 -10.20
CA TYR A 131 -10.46 19.82 -11.42
C TYR A 131 -10.01 20.57 -12.69
N ALA A 132 -9.78 21.88 -12.58
CA ALA A 132 -9.39 22.73 -13.71
C ALA A 132 -8.02 22.34 -14.30
N SER A 133 -7.15 21.73 -13.50
CA SER A 133 -5.78 21.37 -13.87
C SER A 133 -5.60 19.88 -14.18
N LEU A 134 -6.61 19.05 -13.90
CA LEU A 134 -6.52 17.59 -14.02
C LEU A 134 -6.50 17.10 -15.48
N GLY A 135 -7.22 17.76 -16.38
CA GLY A 135 -7.29 17.40 -17.80
C GLY A 135 -7.61 15.91 -18.01
N ILE A 136 -6.74 15.19 -18.74
CA ILE A 136 -6.89 13.74 -19.00
C ILE A 136 -6.83 12.87 -17.74
N ASN A 137 -6.29 13.38 -16.63
CA ASN A 137 -6.17 12.65 -15.37
C ASN A 137 -7.41 12.76 -14.48
N TYR A 138 -8.43 13.54 -14.90
CA TYR A 138 -9.65 13.75 -14.13
C TYR A 138 -10.39 12.44 -13.81
N LEU A 139 -10.74 11.68 -14.85
CA LEU A 139 -11.50 10.44 -14.69
C LEU A 139 -10.72 9.34 -13.90
N PRO A 140 -9.43 9.08 -14.18
CA PRO A 140 -8.60 8.21 -13.35
C PRO A 140 -8.54 8.65 -11.87
N SER A 141 -8.51 9.95 -11.60
CA SER A 141 -8.46 10.47 -10.23
C SER A 141 -9.75 10.19 -9.46
N ILE A 142 -10.91 10.32 -10.11
CA ILE A 142 -12.21 9.94 -9.51
C ILE A 142 -12.25 8.45 -9.18
N LEU A 143 -11.79 7.61 -10.11
CA LEU A 143 -11.77 6.16 -9.88
C LEU A 143 -10.85 5.80 -8.71
N ASN A 144 -9.64 6.38 -8.66
CA ASN A 144 -8.74 6.19 -7.52
C ASN A 144 -9.36 6.66 -6.21
N ALA A 145 -10.00 7.84 -6.19
CA ALA A 145 -10.71 8.33 -5.02
C ALA A 145 -11.76 7.35 -4.51
N PHE A 146 -12.52 6.73 -5.41
CA PHE A 146 -13.51 5.72 -5.02
C PHE A 146 -12.87 4.44 -4.48
N ILE A 147 -11.83 3.93 -5.17
CA ILE A 147 -11.14 2.69 -4.81
C ILE A 147 -10.41 2.83 -3.47
N ILE A 148 -9.62 3.89 -3.27
CA ILE A 148 -8.91 4.10 -2.00
C ILE A 148 -9.88 4.31 -0.84
N SER A 149 -10.99 5.01 -1.08
CA SER A 149 -12.01 5.23 -0.05
C SER A 149 -12.68 3.92 0.33
N PHE A 150 -12.92 3.01 -0.63
CA PHE A 150 -13.46 1.69 -0.35
C PHE A 150 -12.49 0.85 0.47
N LEU A 151 -11.20 0.89 0.13
CA LEU A 151 -10.16 0.30 0.97
C LEU A 151 -10.14 0.91 2.38
N GLY A 152 -10.36 2.22 2.51
CA GLY A 152 -10.53 2.93 3.79
C GLY A 152 -11.68 2.39 4.62
N GLY A 153 -12.86 2.25 4.01
CA GLY A 153 -14.04 1.65 4.63
C GLY A 153 -13.80 0.22 5.09
N LEU A 154 -13.15 -0.61 4.26
CA LEU A 154 -12.78 -1.97 4.63
C LEU A 154 -11.80 -2.00 5.82
N ALA A 155 -10.82 -1.11 5.84
CA ALA A 155 -9.83 -1.04 6.90
C ALA A 155 -10.47 -0.62 8.24
N VAL A 156 -11.35 0.39 8.22
CA VAL A 156 -12.13 0.81 9.41
C VAL A 156 -13.04 -0.31 9.89
N SER A 157 -13.77 -0.96 8.98
CA SER A 157 -14.64 -2.09 9.33
C SER A 157 -13.86 -3.23 10.00
N ASN A 158 -12.71 -3.63 9.45
CA ASN A 158 -11.87 -4.67 10.02
C ASN A 158 -11.33 -4.26 11.39
N PHE A 159 -10.93 -3.00 11.56
CA PHE A 159 -10.43 -2.49 12.83
C PHE A 159 -11.50 -2.47 13.92
N VAL A 160 -12.76 -2.15 13.58
CA VAL A 160 -13.85 -2.06 14.55
C VAL A 160 -14.47 -3.43 14.88
N LEU A 161 -14.55 -4.35 13.92
CA LEU A 161 -15.30 -5.60 14.05
C LEU A 161 -14.48 -6.81 14.50
N GLU A 162 -13.16 -6.78 14.31
CA GLU A 162 -12.28 -7.90 14.69
C GLU A 162 -11.50 -7.56 15.96
N GLU A 163 -11.41 -8.53 16.87
CA GLU A 163 -10.73 -8.37 18.17
C GLU A 163 -9.20 -8.27 18.05
N ASP A 164 -8.61 -8.72 16.93
CA ASP A 164 -7.17 -8.65 16.68
C ASP A 164 -6.73 -7.24 16.26
N ASN A 165 -6.60 -6.39 17.28
CA ASN A 165 -6.28 -4.98 17.11
C ASN A 165 -4.97 -4.73 16.35
N MET A 166 -3.93 -5.55 16.53
CA MET A 166 -2.62 -5.25 15.94
C MET A 166 -2.60 -5.46 14.41
N LYS A 167 -3.13 -6.59 13.91
CA LYS A 167 -3.21 -6.89 12.47
C LYS A 167 -3.99 -5.79 11.74
N ASN A 168 -5.17 -5.47 12.25
CA ASN A 168 -6.07 -4.52 11.61
C ASN A 168 -5.63 -3.07 11.79
N SER A 169 -4.87 -2.74 12.85
CA SER A 169 -4.18 -1.45 12.96
C SER A 169 -3.18 -1.26 11.83
N TRP A 170 -2.39 -2.27 11.48
CA TRP A 170 -1.43 -2.16 10.37
C TRP A 170 -2.13 -1.89 9.03
N LEU A 171 -3.27 -2.56 8.78
CA LEU A 171 -4.10 -2.28 7.61
C LEU A 171 -4.61 -0.84 7.62
N LEU A 172 -5.24 -0.40 8.73
CA LEU A 172 -5.79 0.94 8.86
C LEU A 172 -4.74 2.02 8.63
N ILE A 173 -3.58 1.92 9.30
CA ILE A 173 -2.50 2.90 9.15
C ILE A 173 -1.94 2.86 7.71
N SER A 174 -1.80 1.69 7.09
CA SER A 174 -1.34 1.59 5.70
C SER A 174 -2.29 2.31 4.73
N THR A 175 -3.60 2.12 4.91
CA THR A 175 -4.63 2.76 4.07
C THR A 175 -4.69 4.27 4.29
N LEU A 176 -4.51 4.73 5.54
CA LEU A 176 -4.39 6.16 5.83
C LEU A 176 -3.17 6.77 5.12
N LEU A 177 -2.02 6.08 5.13
CA LEU A 177 -0.83 6.54 4.40
C LEU A 177 -1.05 6.55 2.88
N PHE A 178 -1.72 5.56 2.30
CA PHE A 178 -2.06 5.58 0.87
C PHE A 178 -3.05 6.71 0.50
N THR A 179 -4.03 6.97 1.37
CA THR A 179 -4.95 8.10 1.20
C THR A 179 -4.20 9.42 1.27
N LEU A 180 -3.30 9.58 2.26
CA LEU A 180 -2.47 10.77 2.41
C LEU A 180 -1.49 10.93 1.23
N LEU A 181 -0.96 9.83 0.68
CA LEU A 181 -0.16 9.83 -0.53
C LEU A 181 -0.92 10.45 -1.71
N ILE A 182 -2.16 10.01 -1.97
CA ILE A 182 -3.00 10.57 -3.04
C ILE A 182 -3.27 12.05 -2.76
N PHE A 183 -3.57 12.39 -1.50
CA PHE A 183 -3.82 13.76 -1.09
C PHE A 183 -2.64 14.68 -1.41
N ILE A 184 -1.44 14.31 -0.95
CA ILE A 184 -0.21 15.08 -1.16
C ILE A 184 0.16 15.13 -2.65
N PHE A 185 0.00 14.02 -3.37
CA PHE A 185 0.30 13.97 -4.80
C PHE A 185 -0.56 14.97 -5.60
N MET A 186 -1.86 15.01 -5.30
CA MET A 186 -2.80 15.91 -5.96
C MET A 186 -2.50 17.38 -5.67
N ILE A 187 -2.27 17.74 -4.39
CA ILE A 187 -1.91 19.11 -4.02
C ILE A 187 -0.60 19.53 -4.68
N GLU A 188 0.46 18.73 -4.52
CA GLU A 188 1.80 19.03 -5.05
C GLU A 188 1.79 19.24 -6.56
N LYS A 189 1.03 18.41 -7.30
CA LYS A 189 1.05 18.41 -8.76
C LYS A 189 0.10 19.42 -9.38
N TYR A 190 -1.07 19.66 -8.79
CA TYR A 190 -2.17 20.39 -9.44
C TYR A 190 -2.65 21.63 -8.69
N TYR A 191 -2.24 21.86 -7.44
CA TYR A 191 -2.69 23.01 -6.65
C TYR A 191 -1.56 23.95 -6.25
N LEU A 192 -0.60 23.45 -5.47
CA LEU A 192 0.49 24.26 -4.91
C LEU A 192 1.79 23.45 -4.92
N TYR A 193 2.82 24.02 -5.53
CA TYR A 193 4.16 23.45 -5.48
C TYR A 193 4.84 23.80 -4.15
N VAL A 194 5.01 22.79 -3.29
CA VAL A 194 5.80 22.89 -2.05
C VAL A 194 6.84 21.78 -2.05
N GLN A 195 8.12 22.15 -2.03
CA GLN A 195 9.23 21.20 -2.16
C GLN A 195 9.19 20.09 -1.09
N VAL A 196 8.72 20.41 0.13
CA VAL A 196 8.60 19.48 1.25
C VAL A 196 7.53 18.40 1.02
N PHE A 197 6.56 18.60 0.14
CA PHE A 197 5.55 17.58 -0.17
C PHE A 197 6.14 16.35 -0.86
N LYS A 198 7.20 16.54 -1.65
CA LYS A 198 7.84 15.43 -2.37
C LYS A 198 8.37 14.33 -1.43
N PRO A 199 9.18 14.63 -0.39
CA PRO A 199 9.64 13.60 0.56
C PRO A 199 8.50 13.05 1.43
N ILE A 200 7.52 13.87 1.84
CA ILE A 200 6.37 13.36 2.63
C ILE A 200 5.59 12.32 1.80
N ARG A 201 5.36 12.59 0.51
CA ARG A 201 4.75 11.64 -0.42
C ARG A 201 5.53 10.32 -0.48
N THR A 202 6.86 10.39 -0.52
CA THR A 202 7.74 9.21 -0.49
C THR A 202 7.57 8.40 0.80
N PHE A 203 7.54 9.05 1.96
CA PHE A 203 7.31 8.35 3.24
C PHE A 203 5.93 7.71 3.30
N CYS A 204 4.89 8.38 2.81
CA CYS A 204 3.55 7.82 2.74
C CYS A 204 3.50 6.58 1.85
N PHE A 205 4.14 6.64 0.68
CA PHE A 205 4.17 5.53 -0.27
C PHE A 205 4.88 4.28 0.31
N PHE A 206 6.14 4.44 0.72
CA PHE A 206 6.91 3.28 1.22
C PHE A 206 6.47 2.83 2.60
N GLY A 207 6.06 3.77 3.46
CA GLY A 207 5.44 3.46 4.75
C GLY A 207 4.16 2.66 4.54
N GLY A 208 3.25 3.11 3.67
CA GLY A 208 2.02 2.39 3.33
C GLY A 208 2.31 0.96 2.87
N HIS A 209 3.22 0.78 1.92
CA HIS A 209 3.60 -0.57 1.46
C HIS A 209 4.22 -1.44 2.55
N TYR A 210 5.09 -0.88 3.39
CA TYR A 210 5.72 -1.63 4.49
C TYR A 210 4.68 -2.08 5.52
N LEU A 211 3.75 -1.20 5.92
CA LEU A 211 2.70 -1.55 6.87
C LEU A 211 1.70 -2.55 6.28
N PHE A 212 1.36 -2.41 5.00
CA PHE A 212 0.49 -3.37 4.32
C PHE A 212 1.15 -4.75 4.19
N MET A 213 2.46 -4.81 3.93
CA MET A 213 3.23 -6.07 4.01
C MET A 213 3.12 -6.71 5.39
N ARG A 214 3.25 -5.91 6.47
CA ARG A 214 3.13 -6.39 7.85
C ARG A 214 1.74 -6.95 8.14
N TYR A 215 0.69 -6.30 7.63
CA TYR A 215 -0.68 -6.81 7.69
C TYR A 215 -0.77 -8.22 7.08
N ILE A 216 -0.28 -8.40 5.85
CA ILE A 216 -0.34 -9.70 5.15
C ILE A 216 0.42 -10.80 5.91
N LEU A 217 1.63 -10.50 6.39
CA LEU A 217 2.42 -11.47 7.15
C LEU A 217 1.70 -11.93 8.43
N LEU A 218 0.95 -11.05 9.08
CA LEU A 218 0.14 -11.40 10.26
C LEU A 218 -1.12 -12.18 9.87
N SER A 219 -1.79 -11.82 8.77
CA SER A 219 -2.92 -12.59 8.24
C SER A 219 -2.54 -14.03 7.91
N GLU A 220 -1.35 -14.26 7.33
CA GLU A 220 -0.84 -15.60 7.04
C GLU A 220 -0.68 -16.44 8.31
N HIS A 221 -0.18 -15.84 9.40
CA HIS A 221 0.03 -16.54 10.66
C HIS A 221 -1.29 -16.94 11.32
N GLN A 222 -2.28 -16.05 11.28
CA GLN A 222 -3.60 -16.32 11.83
C GLN A 222 -4.31 -17.48 11.11
N THR A 223 -4.21 -17.54 9.78
CA THR A 223 -4.77 -18.67 9.00
C THR A 223 -4.13 -20.01 9.38
N ILE A 224 -2.88 -20.03 9.85
CA ILE A 224 -2.21 -21.27 10.30
C ILE A 224 -2.72 -21.70 11.68
N ILE A 225 -2.97 -20.74 12.58
CA ILE A 225 -3.47 -21.03 13.94
C ILE A 225 -4.93 -21.53 13.89
N ASP A 226 -5.74 -21.00 12.96
CA ASP A 226 -7.14 -21.39 12.80
C ASP A 226 -7.33 -22.77 12.12
N LEU A 227 -6.26 -23.46 11.68
CA LEU A 227 -6.35 -24.85 11.20
C LEU A 227 -6.59 -25.78 12.40
N PRO A 228 -7.63 -26.63 12.38
CA PRO A 228 -7.81 -27.63 13.43
C PRO A 228 -6.58 -28.56 13.46
N CYS A 229 -6.08 -28.83 14.66
CA CYS A 229 -4.89 -29.64 14.94
C CYS A 229 -5.15 -31.14 14.69
N GLU A 230 -5.88 -31.51 13.64
CA GLU A 230 -6.44 -32.86 13.44
C GLU A 230 -5.73 -33.70 12.38
N MET A 231 -4.59 -33.27 11.84
CA MET A 231 -3.87 -34.07 10.82
C MET A 231 -2.46 -34.52 11.20
N THR A 232 -2.11 -34.56 12.49
CA THR A 232 -0.79 -35.04 12.92
C THR A 232 -0.76 -36.44 13.55
N GLU A 233 -1.88 -37.13 13.74
CA GLU A 233 -1.87 -38.46 14.40
C GLU A 233 -2.22 -39.66 13.50
N GLU A 234 -2.85 -39.48 12.33
CA GLU A 234 -3.30 -40.63 11.52
C GLU A 234 -2.25 -41.25 10.57
N SER A 235 -1.04 -40.68 10.46
CA SER A 235 0.01 -41.24 9.59
C SER A 235 1.12 -42.01 10.32
N VAL A 236 0.94 -42.37 11.60
CA VAL A 236 1.87 -43.23 12.36
C VAL A 236 1.27 -44.60 12.68
N SER A 237 0.05 -44.88 12.23
CA SER A 237 -0.63 -46.16 12.44
C SER A 237 -1.37 -46.59 11.18
N LYS A 238 -0.63 -47.06 10.17
CA LYS A 238 -0.98 -48.18 9.28
C LYS A 238 0.14 -48.46 8.28
#